data_AF-A0A820V1G7-F1
#
_entry.id   AF-A0A820V1G7-F1
#
_cell.length_a   1.000
_cell.length_b   1.000
_cell.length_c   1.000
_cell.angle_alpha   90.00
_cell.angle_beta   90.00
_cell.angle_gamma   90.00
#
_symmetry.space_group_name_H-M   'P 1'
#
loop_
_entity.id
_entity.type
_entity.pdbx_description
1 polymer ?
#
loop_
_entity_poly.entity_id
_entity_poly.type
_entity_poly.pdbx_seq_one_letter_code
_entity_poly.pdbx_strand_id
1 'polypeptide(L)'
;RLPSVNVTVYRGVKDIIESEHEKYKVGKRLVWWGFSSCSAIRDVFETDHFLEQSGIRTLFIIDSIRGKDIRNHSYFRKENEIILLPATQVEVIRYEQQENNLHVIHLEEIESPYVLLEPVSSEKEIPDVKKTSTWTSKILTPLVSNIKLERNRNTKLNECIQRCKPQAAAYLNGSNLTQSDLKIVVQQVMIDKQCRTLFLRESEITAEGTYIISEALRDNDTLEGLFLAQNQIDDDGTKYLARALSGDNNSTLKELSLSHNGITDQGIQYLAKMLESNETLTHLWLGSNKITDQGLELLCEVLMQKNKTLQVLSLECNKFRNDTSVTILVDMIQKNQSLTILNLENCKLPKSGIKKLKYLAKTKKNYELLMSL
;
A
#
# COMPACT_ATOMS: atom_id res chain seq x y z
N ARG A 1 16.16 8.03 -7.13
CA ARG A 1 17.19 7.38 -6.26
C ARG A 1 17.32 8.27 -5.04
N LEU A 2 17.26 7.71 -3.82
CA LEU A 2 17.42 8.52 -2.61
C LEU A 2 18.91 8.91 -2.47
N PRO A 3 19.21 10.19 -2.16
CA PRO A 3 20.58 10.63 -2.00
C PRO A 3 21.21 9.94 -0.80
N SER A 4 22.47 9.52 -0.96
CA SER A 4 23.30 9.12 0.18
C SER A 4 23.76 10.38 0.89
N VAL A 5 23.72 10.34 2.22
CA VAL A 5 24.18 11.44 3.07
C VAL A 5 25.11 10.89 4.13
N ASN A 6 26.20 11.63 4.37
CA ASN A 6 27.04 11.42 5.53
C ASN A 6 26.43 12.21 6.69
N VAL A 7 25.94 11.51 7.71
CA VAL A 7 25.19 12.12 8.81
C VAL A 7 25.17 11.20 10.03
N THR A 8 25.25 11.80 11.22
CA THR A 8 25.00 11.10 12.47
C THR A 8 23.49 10.86 12.63
N VAL A 9 23.11 9.61 12.83
CA VAL A 9 21.72 9.20 13.00
C VAL A 9 21.49 8.53 14.36
N TYR A 10 20.24 8.52 14.75
CA TYR A 10 19.80 8.21 16.10
C TYR A 10 18.69 7.17 16.08
N ARG A 11 18.83 6.09 16.85
CA ARG A 11 17.85 5.01 16.94
C ARG A 11 17.65 4.53 18.38
N GLY A 12 16.43 4.69 18.90
CA GLY A 12 16.02 4.18 20.21
C GLY A 12 15.37 2.78 20.16
N VAL A 13 15.71 1.91 21.11
CA VAL A 13 15.14 0.57 21.27
C VAL A 13 14.76 0.35 22.74
N LYS A 14 13.58 -0.22 23.02
CA LYS A 14 13.04 -0.46 24.38
C LYS A 14 13.64 -1.68 25.09
N ASP A 15 14.82 -2.12 24.69
CA ASP A 15 15.50 -3.27 25.28
C ASP A 15 16.98 -3.25 24.89
N ILE A 16 17.85 -3.64 25.81
CA ILE A 16 19.07 -4.41 25.52
C ILE A 16 19.14 -5.43 26.64
N ILE A 17 19.08 -6.70 26.27
CA ILE A 17 19.27 -7.79 27.20
C ILE A 17 20.69 -7.64 27.75
N GLU A 18 20.87 -7.60 29.06
CA GLU A 18 22.19 -7.55 29.71
C GLU A 18 23.16 -8.62 29.18
N SER A 19 22.62 -9.73 28.62
CA SER A 19 23.36 -10.79 27.93
C SER A 19 24.05 -10.36 26.62
N GLU A 20 23.70 -9.23 26.02
CA GLU A 20 24.33 -8.71 24.79
C GLU A 20 25.47 -7.71 25.06
N HIS A 21 25.84 -7.43 26.31
CA HIS A 21 26.92 -6.49 26.62
C HIS A 21 28.24 -6.84 25.90
N GLU A 22 28.57 -8.12 25.77
CA GLU A 22 29.75 -8.62 25.04
C GLU A 22 29.75 -8.26 23.55
N LYS A 23 28.57 -8.11 22.94
CA LYS A 23 28.39 -7.75 21.53
C LYS A 23 28.76 -6.29 21.25
N TYR A 24 28.59 -5.43 22.26
CA TYR A 24 28.76 -3.98 22.15
C TYR A 24 29.98 -3.47 22.92
N LYS A 25 31.00 -4.30 23.12
CA LYS A 25 32.30 -3.84 23.63
C LYS A 25 32.98 -2.93 22.61
N VAL A 26 33.63 -1.88 23.12
CA VAL A 26 34.41 -0.95 22.29
C VAL A 26 35.45 -1.72 21.46
N GLY A 27 35.55 -1.37 20.18
CA GLY A 27 36.39 -2.04 19.18
C GLY A 27 35.76 -3.28 18.53
N LYS A 28 34.54 -3.68 18.92
CA LYS A 28 33.81 -4.76 18.23
C LYS A 28 33.22 -4.25 16.93
N ARG A 29 33.36 -5.07 15.88
CA ARG A 29 32.70 -4.86 14.59
C ARG A 29 31.46 -5.74 14.50
N LEU A 30 30.37 -5.16 14.04
CA LEU A 30 29.10 -5.85 13.87
C LEU A 30 28.42 -5.45 12.57
N VAL A 31 27.49 -6.29 12.13
CA VAL A 31 26.69 -6.05 10.93
C VAL A 31 25.28 -5.67 11.35
N TRP A 32 24.84 -4.51 10.91
CA TRP A 32 23.48 -4.02 11.09
C TRP A 32 22.57 -4.61 10.02
N TRP A 33 21.84 -5.68 10.35
CA TRP A 33 21.12 -6.48 9.35
C TRP A 33 19.76 -5.93 8.90
N GLY A 34 19.16 -5.02 9.67
CA GLY A 34 17.82 -4.51 9.38
C GLY A 34 17.82 -3.19 8.60
N PHE A 35 16.76 -2.96 7.83
CA PHE A 35 16.39 -1.58 7.51
C PHE A 35 16.00 -0.89 8.80
N SER A 36 16.56 0.29 9.06
CA SER A 36 16.22 1.06 10.25
C SER A 36 15.95 2.50 9.88
N SER A 37 14.73 2.93 10.19
CA SER A 37 14.39 4.35 10.23
C SER A 37 15.08 4.96 11.45
N CYS A 38 15.85 6.01 11.21
CA CYS A 38 16.61 6.74 12.21
C CYS A 38 16.31 8.25 12.09
N SER A 39 16.38 8.95 13.22
CA SER A 39 16.30 10.41 13.25
C SER A 39 17.70 11.00 13.00
N ALA A 40 17.79 12.13 12.29
CA ALA A 40 19.03 12.94 12.23
C ALA A 40 18.97 14.15 13.17
N ILE A 41 17.90 14.29 13.97
CA ILE A 41 17.74 15.37 14.95
C ILE A 41 17.88 14.81 16.36
N ARG A 42 18.81 15.39 17.12
CA ARG A 42 19.10 15.02 18.51
C ARG A 42 17.95 15.41 19.45
N ASP A 43 17.30 16.54 19.23
CA ASP A 43 16.28 17.07 20.14
C ASP A 43 15.03 16.16 20.25
N VAL A 44 14.86 15.21 19.33
CA VAL A 44 13.80 14.19 19.39
C VAL A 44 13.91 13.35 20.68
N PHE A 45 15.10 13.25 21.28
CA PHE A 45 15.32 12.53 22.55
C PHE A 45 14.74 13.21 23.78
N GLU A 46 14.46 14.51 23.72
CA GLU A 46 13.85 15.26 24.84
C GLU A 46 12.32 15.05 24.87
N THR A 47 11.77 14.29 23.92
CA THR A 47 10.35 13.98 23.84
C THR A 47 10.03 12.62 24.45
N ASP A 48 9.02 12.57 25.33
CA ASP A 48 8.54 11.34 26.00
C ASP A 48 8.06 10.24 25.03
N HIS A 49 7.92 10.57 23.74
CA HIS A 49 7.41 9.69 22.70
C HIS A 49 8.51 8.87 22.03
N PHE A 50 9.76 9.33 22.04
CA PHE A 50 10.86 8.68 21.30
C PHE A 50 11.43 7.48 22.07
N LEU A 51 11.70 7.66 23.36
CA LEU A 51 12.15 6.64 24.30
C LEU A 51 11.41 6.87 25.62
N GLU A 52 10.90 5.80 26.24
CA GLU A 52 10.28 5.91 27.56
C GLU A 52 11.27 6.48 28.59
N GLN A 53 10.78 7.16 29.63
CA GLN A 53 11.64 7.79 30.64
C GLN A 53 12.25 6.80 31.64
N SER A 54 11.75 5.56 31.69
CA SER A 54 12.17 4.50 32.61
C SER A 54 12.25 3.14 31.92
N GLY A 55 12.85 2.16 32.59
CA GLY A 55 13.08 0.82 32.02
C GLY A 55 14.40 0.68 31.25
N ILE A 56 14.78 -0.57 30.96
CA ILE A 56 15.98 -0.89 30.19
C ILE A 56 15.77 -0.44 28.75
N ARG A 57 16.63 0.44 28.25
CA ARG A 57 16.51 0.97 26.90
C ARG A 57 17.86 1.35 26.33
N THR A 58 17.93 1.37 25.01
CA THR A 58 19.17 1.65 24.30
C THR A 58 18.99 2.75 23.28
N LEU A 59 19.95 3.66 23.28
CA LEU A 59 20.15 4.63 22.24
C LEU A 59 21.40 4.28 21.41
N PHE A 60 21.19 4.01 20.13
CA PHE A 60 22.26 3.95 19.15
C PHE A 60 22.49 5.34 18.54
N ILE A 61 23.75 5.77 18.58
CA ILE A 61 24.25 6.96 17.89
C ILE A 61 25.17 6.43 16.79
N ILE A 62 24.82 6.64 15.53
CA ILE A 62 25.47 5.98 14.40
C ILE A 62 25.97 7.04 13.43
N ASP A 63 27.28 7.16 13.29
CA ASP A 63 27.90 7.98 12.25
C ASP A 63 27.82 7.23 10.93
N SER A 64 26.81 7.53 10.12
CA SER A 64 26.55 6.83 8.86
C SER A 64 27.15 7.58 7.68
N ILE A 65 27.91 6.87 6.85
CA ILE A 65 28.47 7.39 5.60
C ILE A 65 27.54 7.17 4.40
N ARG A 66 26.59 6.23 4.49
CA ARG A 66 25.71 5.83 3.37
C ARG A 66 24.22 5.88 3.68
N GLY A 67 23.83 6.57 4.76
CA GLY A 67 22.43 6.80 5.13
C GLY A 67 21.62 7.35 3.96
N LYS A 68 20.37 6.90 3.82
CA LYS A 68 19.46 7.35 2.76
C LYS A 68 18.49 8.37 3.31
N ASP A 69 18.62 9.60 2.82
CA ASP A 69 17.72 10.69 3.19
C ASP A 69 16.32 10.44 2.61
N ILE A 70 15.34 10.30 3.50
CA ILE A 70 13.93 10.13 3.15
C ILE A 70 13.06 11.24 3.72
N ARG A 71 13.62 12.41 4.05
CA ARG A 71 12.89 13.52 4.69
C ARG A 71 11.63 13.93 3.94
N ASN A 72 11.71 13.95 2.61
CA ASN A 72 10.58 14.30 1.73
C ASN A 72 9.51 13.20 1.64
N HIS A 73 9.78 12.02 2.18
CA HIS A 73 8.90 10.85 2.19
C HIS A 73 8.52 10.41 3.61
N SER A 74 9.04 11.10 4.62
CA SER A 74 8.84 10.79 6.03
C SER A 74 7.47 11.21 6.52
N TYR A 75 6.81 10.34 7.30
CA TYR A 75 5.62 10.70 8.08
C TYR A 75 5.98 11.71 9.20
N PHE A 76 7.18 11.57 9.78
CA PHE A 76 7.69 12.40 10.86
C PHE A 76 8.58 13.52 10.31
N ARG A 77 7.96 14.51 9.66
CA ARG A 77 8.65 15.64 8.97
C ARG A 77 9.64 16.43 9.85
N LYS A 78 9.53 16.34 11.17
CA LYS A 78 10.39 17.02 12.14
C LYS A 78 11.60 16.22 12.59
N GLU A 79 11.76 14.96 12.16
CA GLU A 79 12.84 14.06 12.64
C GLU A 79 14.00 13.96 11.66
N ASN A 80 13.89 14.61 10.50
CA ASN A 80 14.87 14.50 9.42
C ASN A 80 15.24 13.03 9.12
N GLU A 81 14.22 12.21 8.83
CA GLU A 81 14.36 10.76 8.80
C GLU A 81 15.38 10.26 7.76
N ILE A 82 16.29 9.40 8.22
CA ILE A 82 17.33 8.74 7.44
C ILE A 82 17.14 7.23 7.57
N ILE A 83 17.17 6.51 6.45
CA ILE A 83 17.21 5.05 6.46
C ILE A 83 18.64 4.56 6.51
N LEU A 84 18.96 3.77 7.54
CA LEU A 84 20.12 2.90 7.57
C LEU A 84 19.81 1.61 6.79
N LEU A 85 20.69 1.23 5.87
CA LEU A 85 20.52 0.07 5.01
C LEU A 85 20.88 -1.22 5.76
N PRO A 86 20.30 -2.37 5.37
CA PRO A 86 20.73 -3.66 5.89
C PRO A 86 22.16 -3.97 5.47
N ALA A 87 22.80 -4.84 6.25
CA ALA A 87 24.19 -5.22 6.13
C ALA A 87 25.19 -4.05 6.22
N THR A 88 24.84 -2.99 6.96
CA THR A 88 25.76 -1.89 7.23
C THR A 88 26.79 -2.36 8.26
N GLN A 89 28.09 -2.29 7.93
CA GLN A 89 29.15 -2.64 8.87
C GLN A 89 29.42 -1.45 9.77
N VAL A 90 29.44 -1.68 11.08
CA VAL A 90 29.70 -0.65 12.06
C VAL A 90 30.70 -1.15 13.11
N GLU A 91 31.49 -0.23 13.64
CA GLU A 91 32.39 -0.47 14.77
C GLU A 91 31.88 0.26 16.00
N VAL A 92 31.93 -0.41 17.16
CA VAL A 92 31.54 0.19 18.44
C VAL A 92 32.68 1.07 18.93
N ILE A 93 32.47 2.39 18.92
CA ILE A 93 33.47 3.39 19.31
C ILE A 93 33.33 3.83 20.77
N ARG A 94 32.11 3.79 21.32
CA ARG A 94 31.86 4.13 22.72
C ARG A 94 30.62 3.40 23.23
N TYR A 95 30.66 2.99 24.50
CA TYR A 95 29.52 2.43 25.21
C TYR A 95 29.43 3.10 26.58
N GLU A 96 28.25 3.61 26.92
CA GLU A 96 27.99 4.28 28.20
C GLU A 96 26.69 3.76 28.80
N GLN A 97 26.68 3.59 30.11
CA GLN A 97 25.46 3.34 30.86
C GLN A 97 25.15 4.59 31.68
N GLN A 98 24.01 5.22 31.38
CA GLN A 98 23.53 6.40 32.09
C GLN A 98 22.61 6.00 33.24
N GLU A 99 22.30 6.97 34.10
CA GLU A 99 21.27 6.84 35.13
C GLU A 99 19.92 6.46 34.51
N ASN A 100 19.06 5.76 35.26
CA ASN A 100 17.75 5.25 34.83
C ASN A 100 17.75 4.09 33.81
N ASN A 101 18.81 3.26 33.70
CA ASN A 101 18.87 2.10 32.79
C ASN A 101 18.88 2.45 31.29
N LEU A 102 19.47 3.60 30.92
CA LEU A 102 19.72 3.95 29.53
C LEU A 102 21.13 3.53 29.11
N HIS A 103 21.23 2.68 28.10
CA HIS A 103 22.47 2.30 27.45
C HIS A 103 22.68 3.16 26.19
N VAL A 104 23.82 3.83 26.07
CA VAL A 104 24.16 4.66 24.91
C VAL A 104 25.33 4.02 24.19
N ILE A 105 25.12 3.66 22.92
CA ILE A 105 26.09 2.95 22.09
C ILE A 105 26.40 3.81 20.89
N HIS A 106 27.65 4.26 20.80
CA HIS A 106 28.15 4.97 19.63
C HIS A 106 28.75 3.96 18.65
N LEU A 107 28.32 4.09 17.40
CA LEU A 107 28.69 3.24 16.29
C LEU A 107 29.22 4.12 15.16
N GLU A 108 30.31 3.71 14.52
CA GLU A 108 30.82 4.33 13.30
C GLU A 108 30.61 3.38 12.14
N GLU A 109 29.94 3.82 11.08
CA GLU A 109 29.85 3.03 9.85
C GLU A 109 31.22 2.92 9.20
N ILE A 110 31.69 1.70 9.03
CA ILE A 110 32.95 1.38 8.38
C ILE A 110 32.70 0.88 6.97
N GLU A 111 33.70 1.08 6.10
CA GLU A 111 33.62 0.60 4.72
C GLU A 111 33.58 -0.93 4.70
N SER A 112 32.51 -1.48 4.12
CA SER A 112 32.34 -2.93 4.02
C SER A 112 33.25 -3.48 2.92
N PRO A 113 34.08 -4.51 3.19
CA PRO A 113 34.81 -5.23 2.14
C PRO A 113 33.87 -6.03 1.22
N TYR A 114 32.59 -6.18 1.60
CA TYR A 114 31.55 -6.84 0.81
C TYR A 114 30.51 -5.80 0.39
N VAL A 115 30.50 -5.48 -0.90
CA VAL A 115 29.52 -4.59 -1.50
C VAL A 115 28.28 -5.41 -1.85
N LEU A 116 27.27 -5.43 -0.97
CA LEU A 116 25.99 -6.12 -1.24
C LEU A 116 25.15 -5.39 -2.31
N LEU A 117 25.40 -4.09 -2.52
CA LEU A 117 24.77 -3.26 -3.53
C LEU A 117 25.87 -2.44 -4.22
N GLU A 118 26.20 -2.77 -5.47
CA GLU A 118 27.21 -2.02 -6.23
C GLU A 118 26.82 -0.54 -6.34
N PRO A 119 27.72 0.40 -5.99
CA PRO A 119 27.52 1.79 -6.34
C PRO A 119 27.55 1.90 -7.86
N VAL A 120 26.45 2.37 -8.45
CA VAL A 120 26.37 2.61 -9.90
C VAL A 120 27.42 3.66 -10.25
N SER A 121 28.42 3.24 -11.02
CA SER A 121 29.55 4.07 -11.43
C SER A 121 29.11 5.25 -12.31
N SER A 122 29.59 6.42 -11.89
CA SER A 122 29.66 7.73 -12.56
C SER A 122 28.41 8.35 -13.19
N GLU A 123 28.20 9.61 -12.80
CA GLU A 123 27.37 10.62 -13.45
C GLU A 123 27.71 10.72 -14.94
N LYS A 124 26.83 10.20 -15.79
CA LYS A 124 26.61 10.80 -17.10
C LYS A 124 25.45 11.75 -16.94
N GLU A 125 25.67 13.03 -17.25
CA GLU A 125 24.61 14.02 -17.42
C GLU A 125 23.48 13.38 -18.23
N ILE A 126 22.32 13.26 -17.59
CA ILE A 126 21.10 12.83 -18.26
C ILE A 126 20.54 14.10 -18.90
N PRO A 127 20.54 14.23 -20.24
CA PRO A 127 19.98 15.40 -20.88
C PRO A 127 18.48 15.43 -20.58
N ASP A 128 17.96 16.59 -20.20
CA ASP A 128 16.60 16.88 -19.76
C ASP A 128 15.54 15.96 -20.43
N VAL A 129 15.21 14.85 -19.76
CA VAL A 129 14.30 13.84 -20.30
C VAL A 129 12.88 14.24 -19.92
N LYS A 130 12.15 14.81 -20.89
CA LYS A 130 10.68 14.77 -20.90
C LYS A 130 10.24 13.36 -20.53
N LYS A 131 9.33 13.23 -19.54
CA LYS A 131 8.68 12.00 -19.07
C LYS A 131 8.59 10.92 -20.17
N THR A 132 9.59 10.04 -20.26
CA THR A 132 9.52 8.82 -21.06
C THR A 132 9.84 7.65 -20.14
N SER A 133 8.93 6.69 -20.15
CA SER A 133 8.83 5.52 -19.27
C SER A 133 10.17 4.79 -19.09
N THR A 134 10.71 4.79 -17.88
CA THR A 134 11.88 3.97 -17.54
C THR A 134 11.50 2.63 -16.89
N TRP A 135 10.24 2.43 -16.47
CA TRP A 135 9.79 1.23 -15.77
C TRP A 135 9.54 0.02 -16.67
N THR A 136 8.94 0.24 -17.85
CA THR A 136 8.78 -0.81 -18.88
C THR A 136 10.11 -1.52 -19.16
N SER A 137 11.25 -0.79 -19.15
CA SER A 137 12.57 -1.39 -19.36
C SER A 137 13.08 -2.28 -18.21
N LYS A 138 12.74 -1.97 -16.95
CA LYS A 138 13.34 -2.60 -15.75
C LYS A 138 12.71 -3.93 -15.35
N ILE A 139 11.42 -4.12 -15.61
CA ILE A 139 10.79 -5.44 -15.45
C ILE A 139 11.06 -6.31 -16.69
N LEU A 140 11.02 -5.75 -17.91
CA LEU A 140 11.01 -6.56 -19.14
C LEU A 140 12.37 -7.13 -19.54
N THR A 141 13.50 -6.47 -19.24
CA THR A 141 14.80 -6.89 -19.81
C THR A 141 15.28 -8.29 -19.38
N PRO A 142 15.05 -8.80 -18.15
CA PRO A 142 15.37 -10.20 -17.83
C PRO A 142 14.28 -11.22 -18.22
N LEU A 143 13.07 -10.77 -18.57
CA LEU A 143 11.90 -11.65 -18.76
C LEU A 143 11.59 -12.00 -20.22
N VAL A 144 12.00 -11.16 -21.19
CA VAL A 144 11.66 -11.36 -22.61
C VAL A 144 12.35 -12.58 -23.25
N SER A 145 13.48 -13.06 -22.71
CA SER A 145 14.17 -14.24 -23.24
C SER A 145 13.43 -15.57 -22.99
N ASN A 146 12.50 -15.63 -22.02
CA ASN A 146 11.75 -16.86 -21.68
C ASN A 146 10.27 -16.86 -22.14
N ILE A 147 9.73 -15.73 -22.63
CA ILE A 147 8.31 -15.61 -23.02
C ILE A 147 7.94 -16.46 -24.25
N LYS A 148 8.90 -16.79 -25.13
CA LYS A 148 8.62 -17.65 -26.29
C LYS A 148 8.27 -19.10 -25.89
N LEU A 149 8.75 -19.59 -24.75
CA LEU A 149 8.50 -20.96 -24.27
C LEU A 149 7.19 -21.07 -23.47
N GLU A 150 6.80 -20.04 -22.71
CA GLU A 150 5.55 -20.02 -21.93
C GLU A 150 4.31 -19.64 -22.74
N ARG A 151 4.48 -18.96 -23.89
CA ARG A 151 3.41 -18.60 -24.84
C ARG A 151 2.52 -19.79 -25.25
N ASN A 152 2.97 -21.03 -25.10
CA ASN A 152 2.26 -22.22 -25.57
C ASN A 152 1.38 -22.94 -24.52
N ARG A 153 1.32 -22.49 -23.25
CA ARG A 153 0.54 -23.22 -22.22
C ARG A 153 -0.94 -22.83 -22.11
N ASN A 154 -1.29 -21.56 -22.35
CA ASN A 154 -2.68 -21.08 -22.23
C ASN A 154 -3.20 -20.52 -23.56
N THR A 155 -3.48 -21.43 -24.51
CA THR A 155 -4.01 -21.07 -25.84
C THR A 155 -5.28 -20.23 -25.75
N LYS A 156 -6.15 -20.51 -24.77
CA LYS A 156 -7.37 -19.76 -24.50
C LYS A 156 -7.08 -18.31 -24.10
N LEU A 157 -6.11 -18.05 -23.21
CA LEU A 157 -5.71 -16.70 -22.85
C LEU A 157 -5.19 -15.92 -24.06
N ASN A 158 -4.33 -16.53 -24.87
CA ASN A 158 -3.80 -15.86 -26.08
C ASN A 158 -4.90 -15.53 -27.08
N GLU A 159 -5.86 -16.44 -27.31
CA GLU A 159 -7.02 -16.15 -28.17
C GLU A 159 -7.86 -15.00 -27.62
N CYS A 160 -8.13 -14.99 -26.32
CA CYS A 160 -8.86 -13.90 -25.67
C CYS A 160 -8.11 -12.57 -25.82
N ILE A 161 -6.80 -12.55 -25.56
CA ILE A 161 -5.97 -11.37 -25.74
C ILE A 161 -6.02 -10.93 -27.19
N GLN A 162 -5.88 -11.81 -28.19
CA GLN A 162 -5.94 -11.42 -29.60
C GLN A 162 -7.28 -10.74 -29.97
N ARG A 163 -8.39 -11.16 -29.37
CA ARG A 163 -9.71 -10.54 -29.58
C ARG A 163 -9.85 -9.17 -28.90
N CYS A 164 -9.02 -8.83 -27.90
CA CYS A 164 -9.05 -7.52 -27.26
C CYS A 164 -8.63 -6.43 -28.26
N LYS A 165 -9.44 -5.38 -28.37
CA LYS A 165 -9.14 -4.20 -29.19
C LYS A 165 -8.32 -3.18 -28.38
N PRO A 166 -7.42 -2.42 -29.01
CA PRO A 166 -6.76 -1.29 -28.35
C PRO A 166 -7.78 -0.28 -27.82
N GLN A 167 -7.49 0.34 -26.68
CA GLN A 167 -8.29 1.39 -26.03
C GLN A 167 -9.76 1.01 -25.80
N ALA A 168 -10.03 -0.29 -25.64
CA ALA A 168 -11.36 -0.83 -25.39
C ALA A 168 -11.40 -1.67 -24.12
N ALA A 169 -12.56 -2.27 -23.83
CA ALA A 169 -12.72 -3.25 -22.77
C ALA A 169 -12.06 -4.59 -23.15
N ALA A 170 -11.38 -5.20 -22.18
CA ALA A 170 -10.77 -6.52 -22.28
C ALA A 170 -11.46 -7.49 -21.30
N TYR A 171 -11.99 -8.60 -21.85
CA TYR A 171 -12.75 -9.60 -21.10
C TYR A 171 -11.93 -10.88 -20.96
N LEU A 172 -11.37 -11.10 -19.77
CA LEU A 172 -10.47 -12.22 -19.46
C LEU A 172 -10.94 -13.04 -18.24
N ASN A 173 -12.24 -13.01 -17.95
CA ASN A 173 -12.84 -13.73 -16.82
C ASN A 173 -12.67 -15.25 -16.94
N GLY A 174 -12.58 -15.96 -15.82
CA GLY A 174 -12.59 -17.43 -15.79
C GLY A 174 -11.33 -18.08 -16.37
N SER A 175 -10.20 -17.37 -16.38
CA SER A 175 -9.01 -17.76 -17.16
C SER A 175 -7.92 -18.51 -16.36
N ASN A 176 -8.14 -18.82 -15.07
CA ASN A 176 -7.16 -19.38 -14.13
C ASN A 176 -5.73 -18.86 -14.41
N LEU A 177 -5.51 -17.58 -14.08
CA LEU A 177 -4.33 -16.86 -14.49
C LEU A 177 -3.22 -17.08 -13.48
N THR A 178 -2.13 -17.69 -13.91
CA THR A 178 -0.89 -17.72 -13.13
C THR A 178 -0.25 -16.32 -13.07
N GLN A 179 0.77 -16.14 -12.21
CA GLN A 179 1.53 -14.89 -12.17
C GLN A 179 2.21 -14.58 -13.52
N SER A 180 2.68 -15.62 -14.23
CA SER A 180 3.23 -15.47 -15.59
C SER A 180 2.18 -14.97 -16.57
N ASP A 181 0.96 -15.51 -16.49
CA ASP A 181 -0.16 -15.07 -17.33
C ASP A 181 -0.54 -13.62 -17.03
N LEU A 182 -0.55 -13.20 -15.77
CA LEU A 182 -0.82 -11.81 -15.39
C LEU A 182 0.23 -10.84 -15.93
N LYS A 183 1.51 -11.24 -16.00
CA LYS A 183 2.54 -10.43 -16.66
C LYS A 183 2.25 -10.28 -18.15
N ILE A 184 1.76 -11.33 -18.80
CA ILE A 184 1.33 -11.28 -20.20
C ILE A 184 0.13 -10.35 -20.37
N VAL A 185 -0.85 -10.42 -19.48
CA VAL A 185 -2.03 -9.53 -19.48
C VAL A 185 -1.60 -8.08 -19.29
N VAL A 186 -0.77 -7.78 -18.29
CA VAL A 186 -0.23 -6.42 -18.07
C VAL A 186 0.45 -5.91 -19.33
N GLN A 187 1.36 -6.69 -19.91
CA GLN A 187 2.10 -6.24 -21.09
C GLN A 187 1.19 -6.05 -22.31
N GLN A 188 0.44 -7.07 -22.69
CA GLN A 188 -0.28 -7.04 -23.97
C GLN A 188 -1.61 -6.30 -23.90
N VAL A 189 -2.23 -6.21 -22.72
CA VAL A 189 -3.59 -5.67 -22.57
C VAL A 189 -3.56 -4.29 -21.94
N MET A 190 -2.85 -4.11 -20.81
CA MET A 190 -2.78 -2.81 -20.15
C MET A 190 -1.80 -1.86 -20.83
N ILE A 191 -0.65 -2.36 -21.31
CA ILE A 191 0.40 -1.52 -21.90
C ILE A 191 0.24 -1.42 -23.42
N ASP A 192 0.38 -2.52 -24.15
CA ASP A 192 0.40 -2.50 -25.62
C ASP A 192 -0.95 -2.06 -26.21
N LYS A 193 -2.04 -2.54 -25.60
CA LYS A 193 -3.41 -2.21 -26.03
C LYS A 193 -4.02 -1.04 -25.29
N GLN A 194 -3.42 -0.57 -24.20
CA GLN A 194 -3.95 0.55 -23.41
C GLN A 194 -5.45 0.39 -23.09
N CYS A 195 -5.86 -0.79 -22.60
CA CYS A 195 -7.27 -1.07 -22.38
C CYS A 195 -7.93 -0.05 -21.44
N ARG A 196 -9.17 0.34 -21.74
CA ARG A 196 -9.97 1.27 -20.90
C ARG A 196 -10.63 0.55 -19.73
N THR A 197 -10.96 -0.73 -19.91
CA THR A 197 -11.62 -1.53 -18.87
C THR A 197 -11.07 -2.95 -18.90
N LEU A 198 -10.77 -3.51 -17.73
CA LEU A 198 -10.19 -4.84 -17.61
C LEU A 198 -11.06 -5.71 -16.69
N PHE A 199 -11.61 -6.78 -17.25
CA PHE A 199 -12.40 -7.78 -16.53
C PHE A 199 -11.58 -9.04 -16.28
N LEU A 200 -11.34 -9.34 -15.01
CA LEU A 200 -10.53 -10.44 -14.50
C LEU A 200 -11.26 -11.19 -13.38
N ARG A 201 -12.58 -11.34 -13.52
CA ARG A 201 -13.41 -12.07 -12.55
C ARG A 201 -13.09 -13.56 -12.61
N GLU A 202 -13.06 -14.23 -11.46
CA GLU A 202 -12.87 -15.69 -11.38
C GLU A 202 -11.58 -16.15 -12.06
N SER A 203 -10.47 -15.45 -11.79
CA SER A 203 -9.18 -15.68 -12.45
C SER A 203 -8.09 -16.18 -11.49
N GLU A 204 -8.47 -16.59 -10.28
CA GLU A 204 -7.57 -17.11 -9.22
C GLU A 204 -6.46 -16.11 -8.81
N ILE A 205 -6.74 -14.81 -8.93
CA ILE A 205 -5.76 -13.76 -8.62
C ILE A 205 -5.54 -13.68 -7.10
N THR A 206 -4.30 -13.91 -6.67
CA THR A 206 -3.85 -13.80 -5.27
C THR A 206 -3.27 -12.42 -4.96
N ALA A 207 -2.77 -12.22 -3.74
CA ALA A 207 -2.03 -11.01 -3.36
C ALA A 207 -0.85 -10.69 -4.31
N GLU A 208 -0.10 -11.71 -4.74
CA GLU A 208 1.03 -11.55 -5.65
C GLU A 208 0.59 -11.17 -7.07
N GLY A 209 -0.49 -11.78 -7.56
CA GLY A 209 -1.09 -11.36 -8.83
C GLY A 209 -1.59 -9.92 -8.78
N THR A 210 -2.17 -9.53 -7.63
CA THR A 210 -2.62 -8.17 -7.38
C THR A 210 -1.46 -7.18 -7.33
N TYR A 211 -0.30 -7.56 -6.77
CA TYR A 211 0.93 -6.77 -6.81
C TYR A 211 1.35 -6.48 -8.25
N ILE A 212 1.38 -7.49 -9.13
CA ILE A 212 1.74 -7.34 -10.55
C ILE A 212 0.83 -6.32 -11.26
N ILE A 213 -0.49 -6.40 -11.04
CA ILE A 213 -1.46 -5.45 -11.60
C ILE A 213 -1.25 -4.06 -11.00
N SER A 214 -1.06 -3.96 -9.69
CA SER A 214 -0.93 -2.68 -8.96
C SER A 214 0.30 -1.89 -9.41
N GLU A 215 1.41 -2.56 -9.68
CA GLU A 215 2.61 -1.88 -10.19
C GLU A 215 2.37 -1.31 -11.59
N ALA A 216 1.61 -2.02 -12.44
CA ALA A 216 1.22 -1.50 -13.74
C ALA A 216 0.25 -0.31 -13.65
N LEU A 217 -0.62 -0.27 -12.64
CA LEU A 217 -1.59 0.81 -12.45
C LEU A 217 -0.96 2.17 -12.13
N ARG A 218 0.20 2.20 -11.47
CA ARG A 218 0.87 3.46 -11.06
C ARG A 218 1.26 4.37 -12.23
N ASP A 219 1.62 3.77 -13.36
CA ASP A 219 2.03 4.51 -14.56
C ASP A 219 0.98 4.41 -15.66
N ASN A 220 -0.15 3.75 -15.40
CA ASN A 220 -1.22 3.59 -16.37
C ASN A 220 -2.13 4.82 -16.35
N ASP A 221 -2.26 5.44 -17.52
CA ASP A 221 -3.04 6.66 -17.77
C ASP A 221 -4.24 6.42 -18.70
N THR A 222 -4.67 5.16 -18.84
CA THR A 222 -5.76 4.78 -19.77
C THR A 222 -6.84 3.93 -19.13
N LEU A 223 -6.51 3.09 -18.15
CA LEU A 223 -7.46 2.21 -17.48
C LEU A 223 -8.40 3.03 -16.59
N GLU A 224 -9.68 2.93 -16.87
CA GLU A 224 -10.77 3.59 -16.15
C GLU A 224 -11.56 2.61 -15.29
N GLY A 225 -11.58 1.33 -15.64
CA GLY A 225 -12.28 0.30 -14.85
C GLY A 225 -11.50 -1.00 -14.67
N LEU A 226 -11.45 -1.49 -13.44
CA LEU A 226 -10.78 -2.72 -13.05
C LEU A 226 -11.71 -3.62 -12.24
N PHE A 227 -12.06 -4.78 -12.81
CA PHE A 227 -13.02 -5.71 -12.23
C PHE A 227 -12.34 -7.01 -11.82
N LEU A 228 -12.12 -7.16 -10.52
CA LEU A 228 -11.39 -8.26 -9.89
C LEU A 228 -12.28 -9.09 -8.96
N ALA A 229 -13.59 -9.13 -9.23
CA ALA A 229 -14.53 -9.88 -8.39
C ALA A 229 -14.23 -11.40 -8.41
N GLN A 230 -14.60 -12.11 -7.34
CA GLN A 230 -14.43 -13.58 -7.25
C GLN A 230 -12.98 -14.04 -7.49
N ASN A 231 -12.03 -13.43 -6.77
CA ASN A 231 -10.62 -13.85 -6.77
C ASN A 231 -10.18 -14.22 -5.35
N GLN A 232 -8.88 -14.37 -5.13
CA GLN A 232 -8.27 -14.70 -3.83
C GLN A 232 -7.51 -13.48 -3.28
N ILE A 233 -8.06 -12.28 -3.45
CA ILE A 233 -7.46 -11.03 -2.99
C ILE A 233 -7.73 -10.89 -1.48
N ASP A 234 -6.68 -10.84 -0.69
CA ASP A 234 -6.73 -10.62 0.75
C ASP A 234 -6.33 -9.17 1.10
N ASP A 235 -6.02 -8.92 2.37
CA ASP A 235 -5.65 -7.59 2.85
C ASP A 235 -4.31 -7.10 2.26
N ASP A 236 -3.37 -8.01 1.98
CA ASP A 236 -2.10 -7.67 1.33
C ASP A 236 -2.29 -7.33 -0.14
N GLY A 237 -3.11 -8.10 -0.87
CA GLY A 237 -3.55 -7.73 -2.21
C GLY A 237 -4.19 -6.34 -2.24
N THR A 238 -5.08 -6.08 -1.29
CA THR A 238 -5.79 -4.80 -1.14
C THR A 238 -4.82 -3.65 -0.86
N LYS A 239 -3.79 -3.88 -0.04
CA LYS A 239 -2.73 -2.90 0.25
C LYS A 239 -1.97 -2.47 -0.99
N TYR A 240 -1.67 -3.40 -1.91
CA TYR A 240 -0.98 -3.06 -3.15
C TYR A 240 -1.83 -2.15 -4.04
N LEU A 241 -3.13 -2.48 -4.20
CA LEU A 241 -4.07 -1.63 -4.94
C LEU A 241 -4.22 -0.26 -4.30
N ALA A 242 -4.42 -0.21 -2.99
CA ALA A 242 -4.54 1.04 -2.24
C ALA A 242 -3.33 1.96 -2.46
N ARG A 243 -2.11 1.40 -2.44
CA ARG A 243 -0.88 2.16 -2.69
C ARG A 243 -0.76 2.64 -4.12
N ALA A 244 -1.20 1.85 -5.10
CA ALA A 244 -1.17 2.23 -6.50
C ALA A 244 -2.17 3.35 -6.83
N LEU A 245 -3.29 3.41 -6.11
CA LEU A 245 -4.37 4.37 -6.35
C LEU A 245 -4.33 5.62 -5.44
N SER A 246 -3.40 5.69 -4.48
CA SER A 246 -3.31 6.81 -3.53
C SER A 246 -2.61 8.03 -4.13
N GLY A 247 -3.16 9.22 -3.85
CA GLY A 247 -2.62 10.50 -4.29
C GLY A 247 -2.50 10.59 -5.81
N ASP A 248 -1.39 11.16 -6.28
CA ASP A 248 -1.13 11.37 -7.72
C ASP A 248 -0.63 10.11 -8.45
N ASN A 249 -0.60 8.95 -7.79
CA ASN A 249 -0.09 7.71 -8.39
C ASN A 249 -1.03 7.15 -9.47
N ASN A 250 -2.33 7.41 -9.43
CA ASN A 250 -3.21 7.03 -10.52
C ASN A 250 -4.35 8.05 -10.64
N SER A 251 -4.44 8.68 -11.81
CA SER A 251 -5.40 9.74 -12.07
C SER A 251 -6.52 9.33 -13.05
N THR A 252 -6.66 8.04 -13.34
CA THR A 252 -7.58 7.57 -14.40
C THR A 252 -8.59 6.54 -13.97
N LEU A 253 -8.28 5.71 -12.96
CA LEU A 253 -9.17 4.65 -12.52
C LEU A 253 -10.38 5.23 -11.80
N LYS A 254 -11.57 4.97 -12.35
CA LYS A 254 -12.86 5.44 -11.85
C LYS A 254 -13.67 4.32 -11.21
N GLU A 255 -13.49 3.09 -11.66
CA GLU A 255 -14.29 1.94 -11.28
C GLU A 255 -13.41 0.79 -10.77
N LEU A 256 -13.65 0.35 -9.54
CA LEU A 256 -12.91 -0.76 -8.93
C LEU A 256 -13.87 -1.75 -8.26
N SER A 257 -13.90 -2.98 -8.76
CA SER A 257 -14.67 -4.07 -8.16
C SER A 257 -13.77 -5.10 -7.50
N LEU A 258 -13.91 -5.24 -6.18
CA LEU A 258 -13.23 -6.20 -5.32
C LEU A 258 -14.22 -7.15 -4.62
N SER A 259 -15.43 -7.29 -5.16
CA SER A 259 -16.48 -8.11 -4.55
C SER A 259 -16.13 -9.60 -4.55
N HIS A 260 -16.62 -10.38 -3.59
CA HIS A 260 -16.33 -11.81 -3.44
C HIS A 260 -14.82 -12.12 -3.36
N ASN A 261 -14.12 -11.47 -2.43
CA ASN A 261 -12.71 -11.71 -2.13
C ASN A 261 -12.54 -12.03 -0.63
N GLY A 262 -11.30 -12.08 -0.15
CA GLY A 262 -10.94 -12.39 1.23
C GLY A 262 -10.76 -11.16 2.14
N ILE A 263 -11.20 -9.97 1.71
CA ILE A 263 -10.86 -8.69 2.35
C ILE A 263 -11.52 -8.57 3.72
N THR A 264 -10.72 -8.21 4.73
CA THR A 264 -11.16 -7.97 6.11
C THR A 264 -11.09 -6.48 6.44
N ASP A 265 -11.36 -6.11 7.69
CA ASP A 265 -11.25 -4.73 8.17
C ASP A 265 -9.83 -4.15 8.00
N GLN A 266 -8.79 -5.00 7.99
CA GLN A 266 -7.41 -4.58 7.74
C GLN A 266 -7.20 -4.08 6.30
N GLY A 267 -7.76 -4.79 5.30
CA GLY A 267 -7.75 -4.33 3.92
C GLY A 267 -8.57 -3.07 3.73
N ILE A 268 -9.68 -2.95 4.46
CA ILE A 268 -10.50 -1.72 4.48
C ILE A 268 -9.74 -0.54 5.05
N GLN A 269 -8.90 -0.71 6.06
CA GLN A 269 -8.03 0.36 6.56
C GLN A 269 -7.14 0.93 5.44
N TYR A 270 -6.58 0.07 4.58
CA TYR A 270 -5.77 0.53 3.44
C TYR A 270 -6.61 1.26 2.39
N LEU A 271 -7.80 0.76 2.06
CA LEU A 271 -8.70 1.45 1.13
C LEU A 271 -9.19 2.79 1.67
N ALA A 272 -9.55 2.86 2.95
CA ALA A 272 -9.94 4.10 3.60
C ALA A 272 -8.80 5.12 3.53
N LYS A 273 -7.56 4.70 3.82
CA LYS A 273 -6.40 5.59 3.70
C LYS A 273 -6.18 6.08 2.27
N MET A 274 -6.35 5.21 1.27
CA MET A 274 -6.26 5.58 -0.14
C MET A 274 -7.33 6.62 -0.52
N LEU A 275 -8.58 6.42 -0.09
CA LEU A 275 -9.71 7.32 -0.36
C LEU A 275 -9.56 8.72 0.25
N GLU A 276 -8.69 8.92 1.25
CA GLU A 276 -8.38 10.26 1.79
C GLU A 276 -7.75 11.18 0.74
N SER A 277 -7.03 10.61 -0.24
CA SER A 277 -6.23 11.34 -1.23
C SER A 277 -6.61 11.03 -2.68
N ASN A 278 -7.38 9.97 -2.91
CA ASN A 278 -7.83 9.61 -4.24
C ASN A 278 -9.01 10.48 -4.67
N GLU A 279 -8.82 11.20 -5.77
CA GLU A 279 -9.81 12.12 -6.33
C GLU A 279 -10.48 11.61 -7.62
N THR A 280 -10.26 10.35 -7.98
CA THR A 280 -10.63 9.80 -9.30
C THR A 280 -11.62 8.66 -9.24
N LEU A 281 -11.56 7.85 -8.18
CA LEU A 281 -12.44 6.71 -7.99
C LEU A 281 -13.86 7.19 -7.67
N THR A 282 -14.81 6.76 -8.50
CA THR A 282 -16.24 7.09 -8.37
C THR A 282 -17.07 5.88 -7.98
N HIS A 283 -16.61 4.66 -8.32
CA HIS A 283 -17.32 3.42 -8.02
C HIS A 283 -16.42 2.41 -7.33
N LEU A 284 -16.88 1.91 -6.17
CA LEU A 284 -16.18 0.90 -5.38
C LEU A 284 -17.15 -0.20 -4.94
N TRP A 285 -16.93 -1.42 -5.42
CA TRP A 285 -17.73 -2.60 -5.03
C TRP A 285 -16.92 -3.54 -4.14
N LEU A 286 -17.35 -3.67 -2.89
CA LEU A 286 -16.74 -4.47 -1.83
C LEU A 286 -17.69 -5.56 -1.30
N GLY A 287 -18.71 -5.92 -2.08
CA GLY A 287 -19.71 -6.90 -1.68
C GLY A 287 -19.12 -8.28 -1.41
N SER A 288 -19.76 -9.06 -0.54
CA SER A 288 -19.37 -10.44 -0.20
C SER A 288 -17.90 -10.59 0.21
N ASN A 289 -17.41 -9.69 1.06
CA ASN A 289 -16.11 -9.79 1.73
C ASN A 289 -16.30 -10.15 3.21
N LYS A 290 -15.24 -10.06 4.02
CA LYS A 290 -15.25 -10.33 5.47
C LYS A 290 -15.24 -9.03 6.29
N ILE A 291 -15.88 -7.99 5.77
CA ILE A 291 -15.93 -6.67 6.43
C ILE A 291 -16.93 -6.72 7.59
N THR A 292 -16.51 -6.24 8.74
CA THR A 292 -17.32 -6.15 9.96
C THR A 292 -17.72 -4.71 10.26
N ASP A 293 -18.37 -4.51 11.40
CA ASP A 293 -18.72 -3.19 11.92
C ASP A 293 -17.49 -2.24 12.01
N GLN A 294 -16.29 -2.77 12.29
CA GLN A 294 -15.06 -1.96 12.39
C GLN A 294 -14.60 -1.41 11.04
N GLY A 295 -14.57 -2.23 9.99
CA GLY A 295 -14.22 -1.78 8.65
C GLY A 295 -15.26 -0.80 8.10
N LEU A 296 -16.55 -1.02 8.40
CA LEU A 296 -17.61 -0.10 8.04
C LEU A 296 -17.39 1.30 8.65
N GLU A 297 -17.00 1.37 9.92
CA GLU A 297 -16.71 2.63 10.61
C GLU A 297 -15.60 3.40 9.88
N LEU A 298 -14.47 2.75 9.57
CA LEU A 298 -13.35 3.36 8.84
C LEU A 298 -13.78 3.93 7.47
N LEU A 299 -14.59 3.19 6.71
CA LEU A 299 -15.12 3.69 5.43
C LEU A 299 -16.05 4.88 5.62
N CYS A 300 -16.96 4.82 6.59
CA CYS A 300 -17.89 5.90 6.85
C CYS A 300 -17.16 7.17 7.28
N GLU A 301 -16.15 7.06 8.15
CA GLU A 301 -15.33 8.19 8.60
C GLU A 301 -14.66 8.91 7.43
N VAL A 302 -13.96 8.17 6.56
CA VAL A 302 -13.28 8.80 5.41
C VAL A 302 -14.27 9.43 4.43
N LEU A 303 -15.41 8.80 4.18
CA LEU A 303 -16.45 9.33 3.28
C LEU A 303 -17.11 10.59 3.85
N MET A 304 -17.28 10.67 5.16
CA MET A 304 -17.79 11.89 5.80
C MET A 304 -16.79 13.03 5.71
N GLN A 305 -15.52 12.76 6.05
CA GLN A 305 -14.57 13.81 6.37
C GLN A 305 -13.67 14.22 5.20
N LYS A 306 -13.27 13.27 4.34
CA LYS A 306 -12.16 13.46 3.40
C LYS A 306 -12.58 13.24 1.96
N ASN A 307 -13.16 12.09 1.64
CA ASN A 307 -13.47 11.76 0.25
C ASN A 307 -14.74 12.48 -0.23
N LYS A 308 -14.65 13.13 -1.39
CA LYS A 308 -15.75 13.86 -2.05
C LYS A 308 -15.98 13.42 -3.50
N THR A 309 -15.40 12.29 -3.88
CA THR A 309 -15.36 11.82 -5.28
C THR A 309 -16.13 10.52 -5.47
N LEU A 310 -16.17 9.65 -4.45
CA LEU A 310 -16.89 8.40 -4.51
C LEU A 310 -18.40 8.65 -4.59
N GLN A 311 -19.03 8.05 -5.60
CA GLN A 311 -20.45 8.18 -5.93
C GLN A 311 -21.22 6.89 -5.69
N VAL A 312 -20.59 5.73 -5.90
CA VAL A 312 -21.19 4.41 -5.73
C VAL A 312 -20.34 3.57 -4.79
N LEU A 313 -20.96 3.08 -3.74
CA LEU A 313 -20.36 2.14 -2.80
C LEU A 313 -21.28 0.93 -2.62
N SER A 314 -20.77 -0.25 -2.92
CA SER A 314 -21.45 -1.50 -2.56
C SER A 314 -20.71 -2.24 -1.46
N LEU A 315 -21.45 -2.56 -0.40
CA LEU A 315 -21.00 -3.33 0.76
C LEU A 315 -21.90 -4.55 0.98
N GLU A 316 -22.71 -4.95 -0.01
CA GLU A 316 -23.65 -6.06 0.11
C GLU A 316 -23.02 -7.34 0.66
N CYS A 317 -23.81 -8.19 1.32
CA CYS A 317 -23.39 -9.48 1.86
C CYS A 317 -22.20 -9.44 2.84
N ASN A 318 -21.83 -8.29 3.40
CA ASN A 318 -20.92 -8.17 4.55
C ASN A 318 -21.70 -8.34 5.88
N LYS A 319 -21.05 -8.27 7.04
CA LYS A 319 -21.69 -8.58 8.34
C LYS A 319 -21.63 -7.38 9.28
N PHE A 320 -22.65 -6.52 9.24
CA PHE A 320 -22.80 -5.36 10.12
C PHE A 320 -23.92 -5.64 11.12
N ARG A 321 -23.56 -6.10 12.31
CA ARG A 321 -24.52 -6.68 13.28
C ARG A 321 -24.92 -5.71 14.38
N ASN A 322 -24.20 -4.61 14.55
CA ASN A 322 -24.32 -3.75 15.72
C ASN A 322 -25.18 -2.51 15.43
N ASP A 323 -25.86 -1.97 16.45
CA ASP A 323 -26.60 -0.71 16.34
C ASP A 323 -25.68 0.50 16.08
N THR A 324 -24.41 0.41 16.48
CA THR A 324 -23.36 1.40 16.15
C THR A 324 -23.19 1.55 14.64
N SER A 325 -23.25 0.44 13.89
CA SER A 325 -23.17 0.45 12.42
C SER A 325 -24.33 1.19 11.78
N VAL A 326 -25.54 1.09 12.35
CA VAL A 326 -26.69 1.86 11.90
C VAL A 326 -26.46 3.36 12.14
N THR A 327 -25.93 3.71 13.31
CA THR A 327 -25.67 5.12 13.69
C THR A 327 -24.64 5.75 12.76
N ILE A 328 -23.50 5.10 12.54
CA ILE A 328 -22.45 5.63 11.66
C ILE A 328 -22.91 5.74 10.19
N LEU A 329 -23.74 4.80 9.72
CA LEU A 329 -24.35 4.88 8.40
C LEU A 329 -25.31 6.07 8.27
N VAL A 330 -26.12 6.33 9.30
CA VAL A 330 -27.01 7.50 9.33
C VAL A 330 -26.20 8.79 9.23
N ASP A 331 -25.15 8.92 10.04
CA ASP A 331 -24.28 10.09 10.04
C ASP A 331 -23.58 10.27 8.69
N MET A 332 -23.11 9.18 8.08
CA MET A 332 -22.46 9.20 6.77
C MET A 332 -23.42 9.67 5.68
N ILE A 333 -24.63 9.12 5.63
CA ILE A 333 -25.65 9.50 4.64
C ILE A 333 -26.01 10.99 4.77
N GLN A 334 -26.07 11.52 6.01
CA GLN A 334 -26.39 12.92 6.25
C GLN A 334 -25.25 13.87 5.84
N LYS A 335 -24.00 13.53 6.17
CA LYS A 335 -22.84 14.42 5.99
C LYS A 335 -22.18 14.30 4.62
N ASN A 336 -22.13 13.11 4.03
CA ASN A 336 -21.52 12.89 2.73
C ASN A 336 -22.38 13.53 1.62
N GLN A 337 -21.73 14.19 0.65
CA GLN A 337 -22.39 14.93 -0.43
C GLN A 337 -22.12 14.33 -1.82
N SER A 338 -21.21 13.36 -1.93
CA SER A 338 -20.77 12.79 -3.21
C SER A 338 -21.45 11.46 -3.53
N LEU A 339 -21.72 10.66 -2.50
CA LEU A 339 -22.29 9.33 -2.61
C LEU A 339 -23.77 9.44 -3.02
N THR A 340 -24.11 8.78 -4.11
CA THR A 340 -25.45 8.73 -4.71
C THR A 340 -26.05 7.34 -4.64
N ILE A 341 -25.23 6.28 -4.63
CA ILE A 341 -25.70 4.90 -4.49
C ILE A 341 -24.94 4.23 -3.35
N LEU A 342 -25.69 3.71 -2.38
CA LEU A 342 -25.18 2.84 -1.34
C LEU A 342 -25.92 1.51 -1.39
N ASN A 343 -25.19 0.42 -1.58
CA ASN A 343 -25.74 -0.92 -1.51
C ASN A 343 -25.33 -1.63 -0.21
N LEU A 344 -26.35 -1.99 0.59
CA LEU A 344 -26.26 -2.70 1.86
C LEU A 344 -27.15 -3.96 1.87
N GLU A 345 -27.45 -4.53 0.70
CA GLU A 345 -28.22 -5.76 0.62
C GLU A 345 -27.55 -6.88 1.41
N ASN A 346 -28.35 -7.65 2.15
CA ASN A 346 -27.90 -8.81 2.92
C ASN A 346 -26.78 -8.52 3.95
N CYS A 347 -26.63 -7.28 4.45
CA CYS A 347 -25.59 -6.90 5.41
C CYS A 347 -25.84 -7.29 6.89
N LYS A 348 -26.95 -7.99 7.19
CA LYS A 348 -27.35 -8.43 8.54
C LYS A 348 -27.56 -7.30 9.57
N LEU A 349 -27.90 -6.10 9.10
CA LEU A 349 -28.26 -4.97 9.97
C LEU A 349 -29.54 -5.25 10.77
N PRO A 350 -29.70 -4.67 11.98
CA PRO A 350 -30.94 -4.75 12.74
C PRO A 350 -32.16 -4.23 11.95
N LYS A 351 -33.30 -4.91 12.05
CA LYS A 351 -34.55 -4.53 11.35
C LYS A 351 -35.00 -3.10 11.66
N SER A 352 -34.81 -2.65 12.90
CA SER A 352 -35.06 -1.26 13.32
C SER A 352 -34.18 -0.27 12.55
N GLY A 353 -32.90 -0.59 12.40
CA GLY A 353 -31.93 0.20 11.65
C GLY A 353 -32.22 0.26 10.16
N ILE A 354 -32.61 -0.86 9.54
CA ILE A 354 -33.04 -0.93 8.13
C ILE A 354 -34.16 0.08 7.84
N LYS A 355 -35.19 0.11 8.69
CA LYS A 355 -36.31 1.07 8.54
C LYS A 355 -35.83 2.51 8.64
N LYS A 356 -34.95 2.82 9.60
CA LYS A 356 -34.37 4.16 9.80
C LYS A 356 -33.57 4.61 8.59
N LEU A 357 -32.69 3.75 8.06
CA LEU A 357 -31.88 4.03 6.87
C LEU A 357 -32.74 4.25 5.62
N LYS A 358 -33.76 3.40 5.39
CA LYS A 358 -34.69 3.56 4.26
C LYS A 358 -35.47 4.86 4.32
N TYR A 359 -35.94 5.26 5.51
CA TYR A 359 -36.63 6.54 5.68
C TYR A 359 -35.68 7.71 5.37
N LEU A 360 -34.47 7.69 5.93
CA LEU A 360 -33.45 8.72 5.68
C LEU A 360 -33.10 8.85 4.20
N ALA A 361 -32.87 7.72 3.51
CA ALA A 361 -32.54 7.72 2.08
C ALA A 361 -33.61 8.40 1.23
N LYS A 362 -34.91 8.19 1.53
CA LYS A 362 -36.02 8.87 0.82
C LYS A 362 -36.03 10.39 0.98
N THR A 363 -35.45 10.91 2.06
CA THR A 363 -35.37 12.36 2.30
C THR A 363 -34.21 13.01 1.55
N LYS A 364 -33.23 12.22 1.09
CA LYS A 364 -32.05 12.72 0.37
C LYS A 364 -32.31 12.67 -1.14
N LYS A 365 -32.23 13.83 -1.80
CA LYS A 365 -32.43 13.93 -3.26
C LYS A 365 -31.29 13.23 -4.00
N ASN A 366 -31.60 12.55 -5.10
CA ASN A 366 -30.64 11.84 -5.96
C ASN A 366 -29.79 10.81 -5.20
N TYR A 367 -30.39 10.16 -4.20
CA TYR A 367 -29.75 9.14 -3.40
C TYR A 367 -30.54 7.84 -3.44
N GLU A 368 -29.86 6.75 -3.76
CA GLU A 368 -30.40 5.40 -3.85
C GLU A 368 -29.76 4.52 -2.78
N LEU A 369 -30.60 3.89 -1.97
CA LEU A 369 -30.19 2.91 -0.97
C LEU A 369 -30.74 1.54 -1.37
N LEU A 370 -29.84 0.63 -1.76
CA LEU A 370 -30.18 -0.76 -2.10
C LEU A 370 -30.11 -1.62 -0.84
N MET A 371 -31.25 -2.19 -0.44
CA MET A 371 -31.39 -2.95 0.80
C MET A 371 -32.74 -3.68 0.83
N SER A 372 -32.72 -5.00 1.03
CA SER A 372 -33.92 -5.82 1.31
C SER A 372 -34.39 -5.68 2.77
N LEU A 373 -35.64 -6.09 3.07
CA LEU A 373 -36.27 -6.01 4.40
C LEU A 373 -35.96 -7.22 5.30
#